data_AF-A0A9D9PVJ8-F1
#
_entry.id   AF-A0A9D9PVJ8-F1
#
_cell.length_a   1.000
_cell.length_b   1.000
_cell.length_c   1.000
_cell.angle_alpha   90.00
_cell.angle_beta   90.00
_cell.angle_gamma   90.00
#
_symmetry.space_group_name_H-M   'P 1'
#
loop_
_entity.id
_entity.type
_entity.pdbx_description
1 polymer ?
#
loop_
_entity_poly.entity_id
_entity_poly.type
_entity_poly.pdbx_seq_one_letter_code
_entity_poly.pdbx_strand_id
1 'polypeptide(L)'
;HAIQRGSPTTEIDSVRDGESAIAYLRSIATDASRARPELVVLDLNLPRMHGLDVLRAMKGDEQLKDIPVVVMSSQLRQEDALRAHQLGATAVLSKSAGPEAFSDALGTLGIAGSGPLR
;
A
#
# COMPACT_ATOMS: atom_id res chain seq x y z
N HIS A 1 6.37 -37.24 -0.32
CA HIS A 1 5.79 -36.22 0.58
C HIS A 1 5.53 -34.95 -0.22
N ALA A 2 4.28 -34.76 -0.68
CA ALA A 2 3.89 -33.56 -1.43
C ALA A 2 3.37 -32.51 -0.44
N ILE A 3 4.06 -31.39 -0.33
CA ILE A 3 3.55 -30.20 0.35
C ILE A 3 2.89 -29.35 -0.74
N GLN A 4 1.56 -29.35 -0.81
CA GLN A 4 0.82 -28.31 -1.52
C GLN A 4 0.90 -27.04 -0.68
N ARG A 5 1.71 -26.07 -1.13
CA ARG A 5 1.61 -24.70 -0.61
C ARG A 5 0.40 -24.07 -1.30
N GLY A 6 -0.66 -23.83 -0.54
CA GLY A 6 -1.80 -23.04 -1.01
C GLY A 6 -1.29 -21.66 -1.43
N SER A 7 -1.64 -21.22 -2.63
CA SER A 7 -1.45 -19.83 -3.04
C SER A 7 -2.19 -18.94 -2.03
N PRO A 8 -1.57 -17.90 -1.45
CA PRO A 8 -2.34 -16.96 -0.64
C PRO A 8 -3.41 -16.35 -1.55
N THR A 9 -4.67 -16.45 -1.11
CA THR A 9 -5.80 -15.74 -1.71
C THR A 9 -5.58 -14.26 -1.44
N THR A 10 -4.86 -13.56 -2.33
CA THR A 10 -4.69 -12.11 -2.21
C THR A 10 -6.00 -11.46 -2.60
N GLU A 11 -6.76 -10.98 -1.62
CA GLU A 11 -7.91 -10.11 -1.86
C GLU A 11 -7.41 -8.69 -2.18
N ILE A 12 -7.81 -8.18 -3.34
CA ILE A 12 -7.43 -6.85 -3.81
C ILE A 12 -8.67 -5.98 -3.84
N ASP A 13 -8.73 -5.03 -2.91
CA ASP A 13 -9.75 -3.99 -2.89
C ASP A 13 -9.21 -2.71 -3.53
N SER A 14 -9.95 -2.17 -4.49
CA SER A 14 -9.58 -0.94 -5.20
C SER A 14 -10.54 0.20 -4.86
N VAL A 15 -10.00 1.30 -4.35
CA VAL A 15 -10.74 2.54 -4.08
C VAL A 15 -10.18 3.64 -5.00
N ARG A 16 -11.08 4.40 -5.64
CA ARG A 16 -10.72 5.31 -6.75
C ARG A 16 -10.54 6.77 -6.35
N ASP A 17 -10.77 7.12 -5.08
CA ASP A 17 -10.53 8.47 -4.56
C ASP A 17 -10.09 8.46 -3.09
N GLY A 18 -9.33 9.50 -2.72
CA GLY A 18 -8.67 9.56 -1.41
C GLY A 18 -9.61 9.70 -0.22
N GLU A 19 -10.75 10.39 -0.40
CA GLU A 19 -11.76 10.54 0.65
C GLU A 19 -12.44 9.20 0.94
N SER A 20 -12.85 8.48 -0.10
CA SER A 20 -13.40 7.13 0.01
C SER A 20 -12.37 6.14 0.54
N ALA A 21 -11.07 6.31 0.24
CA ALA A 21 -10.03 5.39 0.70
C ALA A 21 -9.92 5.36 2.23
N ILE A 22 -9.93 6.52 2.89
CA ILE A 22 -9.87 6.59 4.36
C ILE A 22 -11.16 6.05 4.97
N ALA A 23 -12.33 6.43 4.43
CA ALA A 23 -13.61 5.94 4.92
C ALA A 23 -13.71 4.41 4.82
N TYR A 24 -13.26 3.86 3.69
CA TYR A 24 -13.20 2.43 3.45
C TYR A 24 -12.26 1.71 4.44
N LEU A 25 -11.03 2.19 4.59
CA LEU A 25 -10.05 1.63 5.52
C LEU A 25 -10.55 1.66 6.97
N ARG A 26 -11.19 2.76 7.39
CA ARG A 26 -11.83 2.86 8.71
C ARG A 26 -12.97 1.87 8.86
N SER A 27 -13.82 1.70 7.85
CA SER A 27 -14.94 0.77 7.90
C SER A 27 -14.45 -0.66 8.14
N ILE A 28 -13.37 -1.09 7.47
CA ILE A 28 -12.72 -2.38 7.69
C ILE A 28 -12.09 -2.45 9.06
N ALA A 29 -11.37 -1.40 9.48
CA ALA A 29 -10.69 -1.38 10.77
C ALA A 29 -11.62 -1.54 11.97
N THR A 30 -12.89 -1.14 11.83
CA THR A 30 -13.93 -1.27 12.87
C THR A 30 -14.80 -2.52 12.73
N ASP A 31 -14.76 -3.20 11.58
CA ASP A 31 -15.56 -4.39 11.31
C ASP A 31 -14.77 -5.66 11.61
N ALA A 32 -15.03 -6.28 12.76
CA ALA A 32 -14.36 -7.51 13.17
C ALA A 32 -14.61 -8.71 12.26
N SER A 33 -15.59 -8.63 11.34
CA SER A 33 -15.84 -9.66 10.33
C SER A 33 -14.97 -9.51 9.09
N ARG A 34 -14.25 -8.39 8.94
CA ARG A 34 -13.35 -8.11 7.82
C ARG A 34 -11.89 -8.22 8.23
N ALA A 35 -11.08 -8.79 7.33
CA ALA A 35 -9.64 -8.80 7.51
C ALA A 35 -9.08 -7.38 7.32
N ARG A 36 -8.20 -6.95 8.24
CA ARG A 36 -7.45 -5.71 8.06
C ARG A 36 -6.43 -5.89 6.93
N PRO A 37 -6.23 -4.87 6.07
CA PRO A 37 -5.19 -4.94 5.04
C PRO A 37 -3.80 -5.08 5.67
N GLU A 38 -3.00 -6.00 5.15
CA GLU A 38 -1.59 -6.16 5.53
C GLU A 38 -0.67 -5.15 4.82
N LEU A 39 -1.17 -4.52 3.75
CA LEU A 39 -0.45 -3.54 2.94
C LEU A 39 -1.45 -2.65 2.20
N VAL A 40 -1.10 -1.37 2.06
CA VAL A 40 -1.77 -0.45 1.13
C VAL A 40 -0.79 0.00 0.05
N VAL A 41 -1.20 -0.12 -1.21
CA VAL A 41 -0.50 0.49 -2.35
C VAL A 41 -1.22 1.80 -2.70
N LEU A 42 -0.53 2.92 -2.57
CA LEU A 42 -1.12 4.25 -2.68
C LEU A 42 -0.56 5.00 -3.88
N ASP A 43 -1.44 5.39 -4.80
CA ASP A 43 -1.09 6.30 -5.88
C ASP A 43 -0.96 7.74 -5.38
N LEU A 44 0.07 8.48 -5.81
CA LEU A 44 0.11 9.93 -5.55
C LEU A 44 -0.79 10.73 -6.49
N ASN A 45 -1.01 10.22 -7.70
CA ASN A 45 -1.75 10.88 -8.77
C ASN A 45 -3.24 10.50 -8.72
N LEU A 46 -3.86 10.59 -7.54
CA LEU A 46 -5.28 10.34 -7.38
C LEU A 46 -6.12 11.47 -8.00
N PRO A 47 -7.29 11.16 -8.59
CA PRO A 47 -8.25 12.20 -8.95
C PRO A 47 -8.82 12.84 -7.69
N ARG A 48 -8.95 14.17 -7.69
CA ARG A 48 -9.60 15.01 -6.65
C ARG A 48 -8.85 15.19 -5.31
N MET A 49 -7.83 14.39 -5.00
CA MET A 49 -7.02 14.54 -3.78
C MET A 49 -5.56 14.16 -4.06
N HIS A 50 -4.59 14.80 -3.40
CA HIS A 50 -3.20 14.37 -3.53
C HIS A 50 -2.96 13.14 -2.65
N GLY A 51 -2.30 12.09 -3.16
CA GLY A 51 -2.06 10.88 -2.35
C GLY A 51 -1.25 11.11 -1.06
N LEU A 52 -0.48 12.20 -0.96
CA LEU A 52 0.22 12.56 0.28
C LEU A 52 -0.76 12.92 1.42
N ASP A 53 -1.94 13.45 1.09
CA ASP A 53 -2.96 13.77 2.09
C ASP A 53 -3.61 12.50 2.64
N VAL A 54 -3.82 11.49 1.78
CA VAL A 54 -4.26 10.16 2.18
C VAL A 54 -3.21 9.50 3.08
N LEU A 55 -1.94 9.53 2.69
CA LEU A 55 -0.85 8.98 3.50
C LEU A 55 -0.80 9.65 4.88
N ARG A 56 -0.87 10.99 4.92
CA ARG A 56 -0.90 11.75 6.18
C ARG A 56 -2.09 11.35 7.04
N ALA A 57 -3.28 11.22 6.46
CA ALA A 57 -4.48 10.83 7.17
C ALA A 57 -4.36 9.41 7.74
N MET A 58 -3.85 8.45 6.97
CA MET A 58 -3.61 7.08 7.45
C MET A 58 -2.61 7.06 8.60
N LYS A 59 -1.48 7.77 8.46
CA LYS A 59 -0.40 7.75 9.45
C LYS A 59 -0.72 8.56 10.71
N GLY A 60 -1.68 9.47 10.66
CA GLY A 60 -2.24 10.16 11.82
C GLY A 60 -3.41 9.44 12.51
N ASP A 61 -3.89 8.33 11.95
CA ASP A 61 -5.03 7.58 12.49
C ASP A 61 -4.53 6.38 13.31
N GLU A 62 -4.86 6.32 14.60
CA GLU A 62 -4.44 5.25 15.51
C GLU A 62 -4.79 3.84 15.02
N GLN A 63 -5.86 3.69 14.25
CA GLN A 63 -6.25 2.39 13.72
C GLN A 63 -5.52 2.04 12.41
N LEU A 64 -5.03 3.03 11.66
CA LEU A 64 -4.47 2.81 10.32
C LEU A 64 -2.96 3.00 10.25
N LYS A 65 -2.36 3.70 11.22
CA LYS A 65 -0.96 4.15 11.16
C LYS A 65 0.06 3.01 11.02
N ASP A 66 -0.25 1.86 11.58
CA ASP A 66 0.63 0.68 11.58
C ASP A 66 0.53 -0.12 10.27
N ILE A 67 -0.48 0.14 9.43
CA ILE A 67 -0.60 -0.51 8.12
C ILE A 67 0.55 0.00 7.23
N PRO A 68 1.40 -0.89 6.68
CA PRO A 68 2.44 -0.53 5.72
C PRO A 68 1.84 0.16 4.49
N VAL A 69 2.50 1.21 4.00
CA VAL A 69 2.07 1.94 2.81
C VAL A 69 3.22 2.01 1.81
N VAL A 70 3.02 1.41 0.63
CA VAL A 70 3.91 1.57 -0.52
C VAL A 70 3.30 2.62 -1.43
N VAL A 71 4.01 3.73 -1.60
CA VAL A 71 3.58 4.82 -2.48
C VAL A 71 4.08 4.57 -3.89
N MET A 72 3.21 4.75 -4.88
CA MET A 72 3.55 4.65 -6.30
C MET A 72 3.11 5.91 -7.06
N SER A 73 3.91 6.34 -8.04
CA SER A 73 3.53 7.46 -8.91
C SER A 73 4.09 7.26 -10.32
N SER A 74 3.33 7.66 -11.35
CA SER A 74 3.83 7.73 -12.74
C SER A 74 4.73 8.94 -12.98
N GLN A 75 4.66 9.95 -12.13
CA GLN A 75 5.42 11.20 -12.20
C GLN A 75 6.01 11.50 -10.83
N LEU A 76 6.94 10.65 -10.40
CA LEU A 76 7.54 10.78 -9.08
C LEU A 76 8.57 11.91 -9.05
N ARG A 77 8.21 13.04 -8.44
CA ARG A 77 9.14 14.13 -8.14
C ARG A 77 9.92 13.79 -6.87
N GLN A 78 11.19 14.20 -6.81
CA GLN A 78 12.02 13.97 -5.61
C GLN A 78 11.41 14.56 -4.35
N GLU A 79 10.80 15.74 -4.43
CA GLU A 79 10.13 16.38 -3.29
C GLU A 79 8.95 15.56 -2.77
N ASP A 80 8.19 14.91 -3.64
CA ASP A 80 7.05 14.08 -3.25
C ASP A 80 7.53 12.78 -2.61
N ALA A 81 8.61 12.20 -3.15
CA ALA A 81 9.23 11.02 -2.55
C ALA A 81 9.75 11.31 -1.14
N LEU A 82 10.47 12.42 -0.96
CA LEU A 82 10.97 12.85 0.35
C LEU A 82 9.83 13.08 1.34
N ARG A 83 8.76 13.76 0.92
CA ARG A 83 7.58 13.99 1.77
C ARG A 83 6.88 12.68 2.13
N ALA A 84 6.73 11.75 1.19
CA ALA A 84 6.13 10.45 1.47
C ALA A 84 6.95 9.66 2.50
N HIS A 85 8.27 9.64 2.38
CA HIS A 85 9.14 9.02 3.39
C HIS A 85 9.03 9.69 4.76
N GLN A 86 9.02 11.03 4.82
CA GLN A 86 8.85 11.78 6.07
C GLN A 86 7.50 11.51 6.74
N LEU A 87 6.45 11.25 5.95
CA LEU A 87 5.13 10.89 6.44
C LEU A 87 5.03 9.42 6.88
N GLY A 88 6.07 8.59 6.65
CA GLY A 88 6.10 7.19 7.09
C GLY A 88 5.69 6.18 6.01
N ALA A 89 5.81 6.51 4.73
CA ALA A 89 5.72 5.51 3.67
C ALA A 89 6.85 4.47 3.82
N THR A 90 6.49 3.19 3.72
CA THR A 90 7.45 2.08 3.78
C THR A 90 8.40 2.13 2.59
N ALA A 91 7.85 2.33 1.39
CA ALA A 91 8.61 2.48 0.17
C ALA A 91 7.92 3.51 -0.74
N VAL A 92 8.70 4.12 -1.62
CA VAL A 92 8.21 5.02 -2.66
C VAL A 92 8.81 4.58 -3.99
N LEU A 93 7.95 4.23 -4.94
CA LEU A 93 8.34 3.63 -6.21
C LEU A 93 7.78 4.46 -7.38
N SER A 94 8.56 4.55 -8.46
CA SER A 94 7.99 4.93 -9.75
C SER A 94 7.16 3.78 -10.30
N LYS A 95 5.99 4.05 -10.88
CA LYS A 95 5.22 3.03 -11.61
C LYS A 95 5.96 2.45 -12.81
N SER A 96 6.97 3.17 -13.33
CA SER A 96 7.85 2.70 -14.39
C SER A 96 9.02 1.84 -13.90
N ALA A 97 9.18 1.63 -12.58
CA ALA A 97 10.30 0.86 -12.02
C ALA A 97 10.19 -0.65 -12.26
N GLY A 98 9.02 -1.13 -12.73
CA GLY A 98 8.78 -2.53 -13.04
C GLY A 98 8.34 -3.37 -11.83
N PRO A 99 7.88 -4.62 -12.08
CA PRO A 99 7.41 -5.54 -11.04
C PRO A 99 8.49 -5.95 -10.03
N GLU A 100 9.76 -5.95 -10.43
CA GLU A 100 10.89 -6.34 -9.59
C GLU A 100 11.07 -5.37 -8.41
N ALA A 101 11.02 -4.06 -8.70
CA ALA A 101 11.13 -3.03 -7.66
C ALA A 101 9.99 -3.10 -6.63
N PHE A 102 8.79 -3.48 -7.07
CA PHE A 102 7.66 -3.72 -6.17
C PHE A 102 7.90 -4.97 -5.31
N SER A 103 8.37 -6.06 -5.93
CA SER A 103 8.69 -7.32 -5.24
C SER A 103 9.78 -7.13 -4.17
N ASP A 104 10.80 -6.31 -4.46
CA ASP A 104 11.86 -5.98 -3.50
C ASP A 104 11.31 -5.19 -2.29
N ALA A 105 10.38 -4.26 -2.55
CA ALA A 105 9.71 -3.52 -1.48
C ALA A 105 8.86 -4.44 -0.59
N LEU A 106 8.16 -5.42 -1.18
CA LEU A 106 7.44 -6.45 -0.42
C LEU A 106 8.38 -7.36 0.37
N GLY A 107 9.52 -7.74 -0.21
CA GLY A 107 10.54 -8.55 0.46
C GLY A 107 11.07 -7.89 1.73
N THR A 108 11.23 -6.56 1.70
CA THR A 108 11.66 -5.77 2.88
C THR A 108 10.62 -5.79 4.01
N LEU A 109 9.34 -5.94 3.67
CA LEU A 109 8.25 -6.06 4.65
C LEU A 109 8.07 -7.47 5.22
N GLY A 110 8.82 -8.47 4.72
CA GLY A 110 8.57 -9.87 5.04
C GLY A 110 7.24 -10.39 4.46
N ILE A 111 6.59 -9.60 3.59
CA ILE A 111 5.42 -10.02 2.82
C ILE A 111 5.95 -10.88 1.68
N ALA A 112 6.13 -12.17 1.97
CA ALA A 112 6.57 -13.13 0.99
C ALA A 112 5.45 -13.37 -0.03
N GLY A 113 5.50 -12.64 -1.16
CA GLY A 113 4.98 -13.18 -2.42
C GLY A 113 5.64 -14.53 -2.63
N SER A 114 4.85 -15.58 -2.83
CA SER A 114 5.35 -16.95 -2.97
C SER A 114 6.24 -17.09 -4.21
N GLY A 115 7.55 -16.85 -4.04
CA GLY A 115 8.60 -17.14 -5.03
C GLY A 115 8.66 -16.20 -6.24
N PRO A 116 9.77 -16.22 -6.99
CA PRO A 116 9.95 -15.39 -8.18
C PRO A 116 8.92 -15.76 -9.26
N LEU A 117 8.31 -14.74 -9.87
CA LEU A 117 7.58 -14.87 -11.12
C LEU A 117 8.59 -15.32 -12.19
N ARG A 118 8.53 -16.60 -12.58
CA ARG A 118 9.27 -17.15 -13.71
C ARG A 118 8.38 -17.22 -14.94
#